data_AF-A0A0K2VNA6-F1
#
_entry.id   AF-A0A0K2VNA6-F1
#
_cell.length_a   1.000
_cell.length_b   1.000
_cell.length_c   1.000
_cell.angle_alpha   90.00
_cell.angle_beta   90.00
_cell.angle_gamma   90.00
#
_symmetry.space_group_name_H-M   'P 1'
#
loop_
_entity.id
_entity.type
_entity.pdbx_description
1 polymer ?
#
loop_
_entity_poly.entity_id
_entity_poly.type
_entity_poly.pdbx_seq_one_letter_code
_entity_poly.pdbx_strand_id
1 'polypeptide(L)'
;MVAECCGIPHLHLDLLSKSKVGKMAKSELVPATTSAKMVIASGVDQLLGQIRKDWQAKSLITRVKSLLNVDPSSACQRLLNAAIHDLRDKIIIAGLDVAQEAASQNGLPQAKKPEDIHDYSTTHTLDLAYHMGLISRAEWRRLKRAYDIRKDLEHEDDQYEAGIEDIVYVFRTCIEIVLSKDPISPVRVADVKDIIESPSKVLLSKELIDDFEGAPDKRQLEIAKFLISVARDQKKPDIVRQNAVEALRSIRQIVRKSARAQIGQYMQELLKGAPLDLADMKIAAAAELTAYLKQSRVKAFFEDLHTKFVQVGSRWTSNDQHRKLLDDFDDVGGLEVVPAEIRSEFVLWMVRCFIGEPGGYGMGYNRKVFYGNVAAPRIKEAFSRAGVLIVKDLEQAAKDKFVKAATTDKHIARRMEILKDLVSEDTNS
;
A
#
# COMPACT_ATOMS: atom_id res chain seq x y z
N MET A 1 -42.27 48.68 6.91
CA MET A 1 -42.44 47.36 7.55
C MET A 1 -41.04 46.77 7.67
N VAL A 2 -40.30 46.98 8.78
CA VAL A 2 -40.42 46.32 10.11
C VAL A 2 -40.33 44.80 9.91
N ALA A 3 -39.37 44.02 10.42
CA ALA A 3 -38.64 43.97 11.72
C ALA A 3 -37.28 43.24 11.51
N GLU A 4 -36.16 43.58 12.17
CA GLU A 4 -35.70 43.15 13.53
C GLU A 4 -35.51 41.63 13.67
N CYS A 5 -34.51 41.03 14.35
CA CYS A 5 -33.47 41.44 15.31
C CYS A 5 -32.54 40.20 15.51
N CYS A 6 -31.21 40.32 15.69
CA CYS A 6 -30.43 40.26 16.95
C CYS A 6 -29.02 39.79 16.55
N GLY A 7 -27.86 40.21 17.07
CA GLY A 7 -27.50 41.02 18.23
C GLY A 7 -26.27 40.38 18.90
N ILE A 8 -25.07 40.97 18.76
CA ILE A 8 -23.95 40.80 19.72
C ILE A 8 -23.22 42.15 19.83
N PRO A 9 -23.09 42.75 21.03
CA PRO A 9 -22.50 44.05 21.23
C PRO A 9 -21.00 44.01 21.58
N HIS A 10 -20.29 45.02 21.10
CA HIS A 10 -18.98 45.48 21.58
C HIS A 10 -19.04 45.94 23.04
N LEU A 11 -18.09 45.50 23.87
CA LEU A 11 -17.72 46.11 25.16
C LEU A 11 -16.18 46.00 25.28
N HIS A 12 -15.46 47.08 25.01
CA HIS A 12 -14.90 48.02 25.99
C HIS A 12 -13.84 47.40 26.91
N LEU A 13 -12.57 47.55 26.50
CA LEU A 13 -11.44 47.61 27.42
C LEU A 13 -11.63 48.83 28.32
N ASP A 14 -11.70 48.62 29.63
CA ASP A 14 -10.74 49.19 30.59
C ASP A 14 -11.14 48.89 32.03
N LEU A 15 -10.11 48.85 32.87
CA LEU A 15 -10.09 48.82 34.35
C LEU A 15 -10.09 47.43 35.02
N LEU A 16 -8.91 47.03 35.49
CA LEU A 16 -8.59 46.66 36.88
C LEU A 16 -7.05 46.49 36.95
N SER A 17 -6.29 47.55 37.17
CA SER A 17 -5.84 48.05 38.49
C SER A 17 -4.98 47.05 39.29
N LYS A 18 -3.69 47.41 39.40
CA LYS A 18 -2.79 47.26 40.57
C LYS A 18 -2.88 45.98 41.40
N SER A 19 -1.88 45.11 41.27
CA SER A 19 -1.46 44.21 42.36
C SER A 19 -0.02 43.70 42.16
N LYS A 20 0.85 44.12 43.09
CA LYS A 20 2.09 43.49 43.56
C LYS A 20 3.22 43.27 42.53
N VAL A 21 4.16 44.23 42.56
CA VAL A 21 5.59 43.99 42.32
C VAL A 21 6.08 42.97 43.36
N GLY A 22 6.01 41.69 43.00
CA GLY A 22 6.77 40.64 43.65
C GLY A 22 8.21 40.72 43.17
N LYS A 23 9.17 40.78 44.08
CA LYS A 23 10.60 40.64 43.79
C LYS A 23 10.80 39.45 42.86
N MET A 24 11.32 39.70 41.65
CA MET A 24 11.88 38.67 40.79
C MET A 24 12.95 37.93 41.61
N ALA A 25 12.65 36.68 41.98
CA ALA A 25 13.69 35.76 42.36
C ALA A 25 14.58 35.59 41.13
N LYS A 26 15.84 36.00 41.24
CA LYS A 26 16.87 35.65 40.26
C LYS A 26 16.81 34.13 40.10
N SER A 27 16.49 33.63 38.90
CA SER A 27 16.68 32.22 38.61
C SER A 27 18.18 31.95 38.81
N GLU A 28 18.50 30.95 39.62
CA GLU A 28 19.87 30.53 39.80
C GLU A 28 20.34 29.94 38.47
N LEU A 29 21.24 30.64 37.78
CA LEU A 29 21.97 30.15 36.63
C LEU A 29 22.55 28.76 36.97
N VAL A 30 21.94 27.71 36.43
CA VAL A 30 22.47 26.36 36.54
C VAL A 30 23.77 26.35 35.73
N PRO A 31 24.94 26.07 36.34
CA PRO A 31 26.19 26.00 35.59
C PRO A 31 26.05 24.98 34.47
N ALA A 32 26.54 25.28 33.26
CA ALA A 32 26.46 24.39 32.09
C ALA A 32 26.89 22.94 32.38
N THR A 33 27.81 22.75 33.33
CA THR A 33 28.29 21.46 33.84
C THR A 33 27.27 20.65 34.64
N THR A 34 26.27 21.27 35.25
CA THR A 34 25.17 20.62 35.97
C THR A 34 24.08 20.18 35.00
N SER A 35 23.77 21.01 34.01
CA SER A 35 22.84 20.70 32.92
C SER A 35 23.32 19.49 32.10
N ALA A 36 24.62 19.42 31.77
CA ALA A 36 25.22 18.29 31.07
C ALA A 36 25.06 16.95 31.81
N LYS A 37 25.27 16.93 33.14
CA LYS A 37 25.12 15.72 33.95
C LYS A 37 23.67 15.24 34.01
N MET A 38 22.71 16.15 34.07
CA MET A 38 21.29 15.81 34.05
C MET A 38 20.85 15.26 32.70
N VAL A 39 21.33 15.85 31.58
CA VAL A 39 21.04 15.33 30.23
C VAL A 39 21.61 13.93 30.02
N ILE A 40 22.82 13.65 30.51
CA ILE A 40 23.42 12.31 30.48
C ILE A 40 22.58 11.33 31.32
N ALA A 41 22.16 11.74 32.51
CA ALA A 41 21.28 10.94 33.37
C ALA A 41 19.90 10.68 32.75
N SER A 42 19.42 11.52 31.83
CA SER A 42 18.19 11.33 31.06
C SER A 42 18.29 10.27 29.95
N GLY A 43 19.44 9.58 29.79
CA GLY A 43 19.57 8.44 28.88
C GLY A 43 20.04 8.78 27.46
N VAL A 44 20.58 9.99 27.24
CA VAL A 44 21.11 10.41 25.93
C VAL A 44 22.21 9.48 25.40
N ASP A 45 23.02 8.90 26.29
CA ASP A 45 24.04 7.92 25.89
C ASP A 45 23.46 6.65 25.25
N GLN A 46 22.30 6.20 25.72
CA GLN A 46 21.61 5.05 25.12
C GLN A 46 21.08 5.39 23.73
N LEU A 47 20.55 6.61 23.55
CA LEU A 47 20.09 7.10 22.25
C LEU A 47 21.25 7.17 21.25
N LEU A 48 22.40 7.71 21.64
CA LEU A 48 23.59 7.77 20.78
C LEU A 48 24.05 6.37 20.31
N GLY A 49 23.86 5.34 21.13
CA GLY A 49 24.14 3.95 20.76
C GLY A 49 23.25 3.40 19.63
N GLN A 50 22.10 4.01 19.35
CA GLN A 50 21.19 3.61 18.28
C GLN A 50 21.56 4.18 16.91
N ILE A 51 22.53 5.11 16.85
CA ILE A 51 23.02 5.67 15.58
C ILE A 51 23.71 4.57 14.77
N ARG A 52 23.42 4.50 13.47
CA ARG A 52 24.02 3.52 12.55
C ARG A 52 25.54 3.57 12.53
N LYS A 53 26.17 2.40 12.34
CA LYS A 53 27.63 2.22 12.37
C LYS A 53 28.38 3.18 11.43
N ASP A 54 27.83 3.46 10.25
CA ASP A 54 28.43 4.37 9.28
C ASP A 54 28.63 5.80 9.82
N TRP A 55 27.71 6.25 10.69
CA TRP A 55 27.82 7.54 11.37
C TRP A 55 28.67 7.48 12.64
N GLN A 56 28.75 6.31 13.29
CA GLN A 56 29.68 6.10 14.41
C GLN A 56 31.13 6.24 13.95
N ALA A 57 31.45 5.75 12.74
CA ALA A 57 32.79 5.83 12.15
C ALA A 57 33.27 7.27 11.86
N LYS A 58 32.35 8.24 11.72
CA LYS A 58 32.66 9.65 11.40
C LYS A 58 32.99 10.51 12.64
N SER A 59 33.29 9.88 13.78
CA SER A 59 33.56 10.55 15.07
C SER A 59 32.42 11.46 15.56
N LEU A 60 31.20 11.26 15.05
CA LEU A 60 30.03 12.07 15.41
C LEU A 60 29.72 11.94 16.90
N ILE A 61 29.61 10.70 17.40
CA ILE A 61 29.27 10.42 18.80
C ILE A 61 30.30 11.05 19.73
N THR A 62 31.60 10.87 19.46
CA THR A 62 32.67 11.42 20.29
C THR A 62 32.59 12.95 20.36
N ARG A 63 32.34 13.62 19.23
CA ARG A 63 32.18 15.08 19.19
C ARG A 63 30.93 15.55 19.92
N VAL A 64 29.79 14.88 19.73
CA VAL A 64 28.55 15.22 20.43
C VAL A 64 28.70 15.06 21.93
N LYS A 65 29.31 13.96 22.42
CA LYS A 65 29.59 13.76 23.85
C LYS A 65 30.52 14.82 24.42
N SER A 66 31.56 15.21 23.68
CA SER A 66 32.47 16.27 24.09
C SER A 66 31.76 17.61 24.20
N LEU A 67 30.93 17.96 23.22
CA LEU A 67 30.17 19.21 23.22
C LEU A 67 29.12 19.24 24.31
N LEU A 68 28.43 18.12 24.58
CA LEU A 68 27.39 18.04 25.59
C LEU A 68 27.89 18.44 27.00
N ASN A 69 29.15 18.15 27.31
CA ASN A 69 29.78 18.50 28.58
C ASN A 69 30.15 19.98 28.71
N VAL A 70 30.20 20.72 27.60
CA VAL A 70 30.64 22.11 27.53
C VAL A 70 29.45 23.03 27.22
N ASP A 71 28.74 22.73 26.14
CA ASP A 71 27.57 23.44 25.65
C ASP A 71 26.58 22.44 24.99
N PRO A 72 25.47 22.11 25.68
CA PRO A 72 24.43 21.26 25.13
C PRO A 72 23.77 21.80 23.85
N SER A 73 23.73 23.13 23.65
CA SER A 73 23.17 23.75 22.45
C SER A 73 24.01 23.38 21.21
N SER A 74 25.32 23.57 21.32
CA SER A 74 26.27 23.11 20.29
C SER A 74 26.18 21.61 20.00
N ALA A 75 25.90 20.79 21.03
CA ALA A 75 25.71 19.34 20.84
C ALA A 75 24.45 19.03 20.03
N CYS A 76 23.32 19.68 20.35
CA CYS A 76 22.07 19.62 19.57
C CYS A 76 22.30 20.04 18.12
N GLN A 77 22.98 21.16 17.91
CA GLN A 77 23.28 21.68 16.59
C GLN A 77 24.13 20.71 15.76
N ARG A 78 25.15 20.10 16.39
CA ARG A 78 26.00 19.11 15.72
C ARG A 78 25.20 17.89 15.27
N LEU A 79 24.31 17.40 16.12
CA LEU A 79 23.50 16.23 15.84
C LEU A 79 22.44 16.51 14.76
N LEU A 80 21.78 17.67 14.83
CA LEU A 80 20.81 18.09 13.83
C LEU A 80 21.46 18.24 12.45
N ASN A 81 22.63 18.89 12.38
CA ASN A 81 23.38 19.01 11.13
C ASN A 81 23.75 17.65 10.53
N ALA A 82 24.14 16.68 11.36
CA ALA A 82 24.40 15.32 10.90
C ALA A 82 23.13 14.64 10.37
N ALA A 83 21.99 14.80 11.05
CA ALA A 83 20.72 14.27 10.58
C ALA A 83 20.28 14.91 9.26
N ILE A 84 20.40 16.23 9.10
CA ILE A 84 20.07 16.90 7.82
C ILE A 84 21.00 16.45 6.69
N HIS A 85 22.29 16.28 6.96
CA HIS A 85 23.22 15.72 5.98
C HIS A 85 22.84 14.30 5.58
N ASP A 86 22.58 13.42 6.55
CA ASP A 86 22.14 12.04 6.29
C ASP A 86 20.83 12.02 5.49
N LEU A 87 19.92 12.95 5.78
CA LEU A 87 18.65 13.05 5.07
C LEU A 87 18.83 13.49 3.61
N ARG A 88 19.79 14.39 3.32
CA ARG A 88 20.18 14.75 1.96
C ARG A 88 20.77 13.56 1.21
N ASP A 89 21.68 12.82 1.85
CA ASP A 89 22.27 11.61 1.26
C ASP A 89 21.16 10.57 0.96
N LYS A 90 20.21 10.41 1.87
CA LYS A 90 19.04 9.54 1.68
C LYS A 90 18.13 9.98 0.55
N ILE A 91 17.90 11.29 0.37
CA ILE A 91 17.15 11.83 -0.78
C ILE A 91 17.86 11.46 -2.08
N ILE A 92 19.19 11.61 -2.14
CA ILE A 92 19.98 11.28 -3.33
C ILE A 92 19.92 9.77 -3.62
N ILE A 93 20.10 8.93 -2.60
CA ILE A 93 20.00 7.46 -2.72
C ILE A 93 18.60 7.02 -3.15
N ALA A 94 17.56 7.72 -2.67
CA ALA A 94 16.17 7.44 -3.04
C ALA A 94 15.86 7.74 -4.51
N GLY A 95 16.67 8.57 -5.16
CA GLY A 95 16.58 8.90 -6.58
C GLY A 95 16.25 10.36 -6.84
N LEU A 96 17.05 10.99 -7.72
CA LEU A 96 16.87 12.38 -8.14
C LEU A 96 15.61 12.60 -8.97
N ASP A 97 15.14 11.58 -9.69
CA ASP A 97 13.89 11.60 -10.43
C ASP A 97 12.69 11.86 -9.51
N VAL A 98 12.61 11.12 -8.39
CA VAL A 98 11.54 11.30 -7.38
C VAL A 98 11.67 12.65 -6.69
N ALA A 99 12.91 13.06 -6.38
CA ALA A 99 13.18 14.34 -5.75
C ALA A 99 12.73 15.51 -6.64
N GLN A 100 13.07 15.47 -7.93
CA GLN A 100 12.72 16.50 -8.90
C GLN A 100 11.20 16.63 -9.10
N GLU A 101 10.50 15.50 -9.21
CA GLU A 101 9.04 15.49 -9.32
C GLU A 101 8.37 16.03 -8.05
N ALA A 102 8.80 15.55 -6.87
CA ALA A 102 8.28 15.99 -5.58
C ALA A 102 8.53 17.50 -5.37
N ALA A 103 9.70 18.00 -5.76
CA ALA A 103 10.02 19.41 -5.65
C ALA A 103 9.11 20.26 -6.56
N SER A 104 8.95 19.86 -7.82
CA SER A 104 8.14 20.58 -8.81
C SER A 104 6.66 20.67 -8.41
N GLN A 105 6.08 19.58 -7.89
CA GLN A 105 4.68 19.53 -7.46
C GLN A 105 4.38 20.39 -6.23
N ASN A 106 5.39 20.64 -5.39
CA ASN A 106 5.22 21.33 -4.11
C ASN A 106 5.90 22.70 -4.07
N GLY A 107 6.34 23.22 -5.22
CA GLY A 107 6.95 24.55 -5.33
C GLY A 107 8.30 24.70 -4.62
N LEU A 108 9.06 23.60 -4.49
CA LEU A 108 10.42 23.62 -3.95
C LEU A 108 11.45 23.94 -5.06
N PRO A 109 12.70 24.35 -4.71
CA PRO A 109 13.76 24.58 -5.69
C PRO A 109 14.02 23.35 -6.58
N GLN A 110 14.63 23.51 -7.75
CA GLN A 110 14.89 22.34 -8.61
C GLN A 110 15.93 21.39 -7.98
N ALA A 111 15.74 20.08 -8.20
CA ALA A 111 16.57 19.00 -7.66
C ALA A 111 17.07 18.11 -8.81
N LYS A 112 17.87 18.66 -9.73
CA LYS A 112 18.28 17.96 -10.97
C LYS A 112 19.55 17.14 -10.79
N LYS A 113 20.45 17.61 -9.92
CA LYS A 113 21.75 16.98 -9.64
C LYS A 113 21.95 16.85 -8.12
N PRO A 114 22.81 15.94 -7.65
CA PRO A 114 23.04 15.75 -6.21
C PRO A 114 23.45 17.03 -5.48
N GLU A 115 24.20 17.91 -6.15
CA GLU A 115 24.65 19.18 -5.59
C GLU A 115 23.48 20.10 -5.25
N ASP A 116 22.41 20.09 -6.06
CA ASP A 116 21.22 20.88 -5.79
C ASP A 116 20.59 20.48 -4.45
N ILE A 117 20.58 19.18 -4.12
CA ILE A 117 20.06 18.66 -2.86
C ILE A 117 20.95 19.06 -1.68
N HIS A 118 22.27 19.08 -1.87
CA HIS A 118 23.19 19.52 -0.82
C HIS A 118 23.05 21.01 -0.51
N ASP A 119 22.70 21.82 -1.51
CA ASP A 119 22.49 23.26 -1.40
C ASP A 119 21.12 23.65 -0.82
N TYR A 120 20.20 22.69 -0.64
CA TYR A 120 18.91 22.96 -0.01
C TYR A 120 19.06 23.48 1.42
N SER A 121 18.23 24.46 1.79
CA SER A 121 18.07 24.86 3.19
C SER A 121 17.54 23.69 4.04
N THR A 122 17.77 23.71 5.35
CA THR A 122 17.25 22.69 6.27
C THR A 122 15.73 22.50 6.11
N THR A 123 14.98 23.61 6.02
CA THR A 123 13.54 23.57 5.82
C THR A 123 13.16 22.88 4.51
N HIS A 124 13.82 23.23 3.39
CA HIS A 124 13.55 22.58 2.10
C HIS A 124 13.95 21.10 2.10
N THR A 125 15.04 20.70 2.78
CA THR A 125 15.42 19.29 2.91
C THR A 125 14.33 18.50 3.65
N LEU A 126 13.82 19.04 4.76
CA LEU A 126 12.75 18.40 5.53
C LEU A 126 11.45 18.29 4.72
N ASP A 127 11.07 19.36 4.03
CA ASP A 127 9.87 19.38 3.18
C ASP A 127 10.00 18.39 2.02
N LEU A 128 11.15 18.38 1.34
CA LEU A 128 11.40 17.44 0.25
C LEU A 128 11.35 15.98 0.72
N ALA A 129 12.02 15.65 1.84
CA ALA A 129 11.98 14.29 2.40
C ALA A 129 10.55 13.82 2.72
N TYR A 130 9.72 14.73 3.24
CA TYR A 130 8.30 14.45 3.49
C TYR A 130 7.52 14.24 2.18
N HIS A 131 7.69 15.12 1.19
CA HIS A 131 6.99 15.02 -0.09
C HIS A 131 7.43 13.85 -0.96
N MET A 132 8.65 13.34 -0.73
CA MET A 132 9.15 12.07 -1.29
C MET A 132 8.63 10.85 -0.52
N GLY A 133 8.05 11.04 0.68
CA GLY A 133 7.57 9.96 1.53
C GLY A 133 8.66 9.20 2.29
N LEU A 134 9.86 9.78 2.41
CA LEU A 134 10.96 9.21 3.20
C LEU A 134 10.73 9.34 4.71
N ILE A 135 9.94 10.34 5.11
CA ILE A 135 9.49 10.56 6.47
C ILE A 135 7.98 10.79 6.47
N SER A 136 7.29 10.29 7.51
CA SER A 136 5.86 10.49 7.69
C SER A 136 5.53 11.93 8.11
N ARG A 137 4.24 12.29 8.02
CA ARG A 137 3.77 13.62 8.47
C ARG A 137 4.07 13.88 9.94
N ALA A 138 3.96 12.86 10.80
CA ALA A 138 4.25 12.99 12.23
C ALA A 138 5.74 13.23 12.47
N GLU A 139 6.60 12.47 11.77
CA GLU A 139 8.06 12.60 11.84
C GLU A 139 8.53 13.96 11.31
N TRP A 140 7.97 14.41 10.18
CA TRP A 140 8.23 15.73 9.61
C TRP A 140 7.93 16.87 10.59
N ARG A 141 6.78 16.82 11.29
CA ARG A 141 6.45 17.83 12.32
C ARG A 141 7.44 17.81 13.47
N ARG A 142 7.87 16.62 13.92
CA ARG A 142 8.87 16.48 14.99
C ARG A 142 10.22 17.07 14.57
N LEU A 143 10.67 16.80 13.34
CA LEU A 143 11.92 17.34 12.82
C LEU A 143 11.87 18.87 12.64
N LYS A 144 10.74 19.43 12.16
CA LYS A 144 10.55 20.88 12.13
C LYS A 144 10.62 21.49 13.53
N ARG A 145 9.93 20.89 14.50
CA ARG A 145 10.00 21.35 15.90
C ARG A 145 11.43 21.28 16.46
N ALA A 146 12.18 20.22 16.16
CA ALA A 146 13.58 20.12 16.58
C ALA A 146 14.46 21.21 15.95
N TYR A 147 14.19 21.59 14.69
CA TYR A 147 14.86 22.70 14.03
C TYR A 147 14.49 24.07 14.63
N ASP A 148 13.22 24.27 14.99
CA ASP A 148 12.75 25.50 15.64
C ASP A 148 13.37 25.65 17.03
N ILE A 149 13.36 24.59 17.86
CA ILE A 149 14.03 24.56 19.17
C ILE A 149 15.51 24.94 19.04
N ARG A 150 16.20 24.40 18.02
CA ARG A 150 17.59 24.75 17.76
C ARG A 150 17.77 26.22 17.36
N LYS A 151 16.82 26.78 16.60
CA LYS A 151 16.88 28.20 16.22
C LYS A 151 16.70 29.09 17.45
N ASP A 152 15.76 28.74 18.32
CA ASP A 152 15.52 29.44 19.59
C ASP A 152 16.75 29.36 20.51
N LEU A 153 17.48 28.24 20.48
CA LEU A 153 18.75 28.03 21.19
C LEU A 153 19.96 28.84 20.67
N GLU A 154 19.90 29.37 19.43
CA GLU A 154 21.00 30.12 18.81
C GLU A 154 20.84 31.64 18.89
N HIS A 155 19.62 32.12 19.11
CA HIS A 155 19.37 33.54 19.31
C HIS A 155 19.40 33.75 20.82
N GLU A 156 20.32 34.60 21.30
CA GLU A 156 20.34 35.11 22.67
C GLU A 156 19.13 36.03 22.93
N ASP A 157 17.92 35.61 22.54
CA ASP A 157 16.70 36.27 22.95
C ASP A 157 16.48 35.93 24.42
N ASP A 158 16.56 36.94 25.29
CA ASP A 158 16.37 36.89 26.75
C ASP A 158 15.02 36.28 27.22
N GLN A 159 14.21 35.73 26.31
CA GLN A 159 12.86 35.23 26.52
C GLN A 159 12.73 33.69 26.47
N TYR A 160 13.72 32.95 25.96
CA TYR A 160 13.63 31.48 25.88
C TYR A 160 14.90 30.77 26.38
N GLU A 161 14.81 30.16 27.56
CA GLU A 161 15.80 29.22 28.07
C GLU A 161 15.35 27.79 27.75
N ALA A 162 16.02 27.12 26.81
CA ALA A 162 15.67 25.75 26.48
C ALA A 162 15.95 24.79 27.65
N GLY A 163 14.95 23.97 27.98
CA GLY A 163 15.06 22.99 29.05
C GLY A 163 15.88 21.76 28.65
N ILE A 164 16.25 20.95 29.65
CA ILE A 164 16.84 19.61 29.43
C ILE A 164 15.93 18.75 28.53
N GLU A 165 14.61 18.92 28.65
CA GLU A 165 13.61 18.22 27.84
C GLU A 165 13.73 18.54 26.35
N ASP A 166 14.00 19.80 25.99
CA ASP A 166 14.19 20.24 24.60
C ASP A 166 15.43 19.58 23.98
N ILE A 167 16.52 19.50 24.75
CA ILE A 167 17.76 18.83 24.33
C ILE A 167 17.49 17.34 24.08
N VAL A 168 16.85 16.66 25.03
CA VAL A 168 16.50 15.23 24.88
C VAL A 168 15.57 15.02 23.70
N TYR A 169 14.62 15.93 23.47
CA TYR A 169 13.71 15.88 22.33
C TYR A 169 14.43 15.96 20.99
N VAL A 170 15.37 16.91 20.84
CA VAL A 170 16.18 17.06 19.62
C VAL A 170 17.00 15.79 19.37
N PHE A 171 17.65 15.26 20.42
CA PHE A 171 18.44 14.04 20.31
C PHE A 171 17.61 12.85 19.85
N ARG A 172 16.51 12.59 20.57
CA ARG A 172 15.60 11.48 20.27
C ARG A 172 15.07 11.60 18.84
N THR A 173 14.63 12.78 18.46
CA THR A 173 14.03 13.03 17.14
C THR A 173 15.03 12.83 16.00
N CYS A 174 16.24 13.39 16.10
CA CYS A 174 17.26 13.24 15.05
C CYS A 174 17.71 11.78 14.88
N ILE A 175 17.80 11.05 15.99
CA ILE A 175 18.29 9.66 16.00
C ILE A 175 17.21 8.70 15.52
N GLU A 176 16.03 8.69 16.15
CA GLU A 176 14.96 7.75 15.83
C GLU A 176 14.46 7.89 14.38
N ILE A 177 14.35 9.13 13.89
CA ILE A 177 13.74 9.39 12.59
C ILE A 177 14.76 9.25 11.46
N VAL A 178 16.00 9.69 11.69
CA VAL A 178 17.01 9.78 10.65
C VAL A 178 18.20 8.87 10.94
N LEU A 179 19.03 9.19 11.94
CA LEU A 179 20.37 8.58 12.06
C LEU A 179 20.38 7.08 12.39
N SER A 180 19.30 6.53 12.93
CA SER A 180 19.15 5.10 13.21
C SER A 180 18.60 4.28 12.03
N LYS A 181 17.99 4.92 11.03
CA LYS A 181 17.37 4.23 9.88
C LYS A 181 18.30 4.18 8.69
N ASP A 182 18.37 3.05 8.00
CA ASP A 182 19.14 2.92 6.76
C ASP A 182 18.53 3.73 5.60
N PRO A 183 19.33 4.08 4.58
CA PRO A 183 18.82 4.72 3.38
C PRO A 183 17.98 3.68 2.64
N ILE A 184 16.75 4.05 2.32
CA ILE A 184 15.90 3.22 1.47
C ILE A 184 16.31 3.53 0.04
N SER A 185 16.84 2.55 -0.69
CA SER A 185 16.97 2.64 -2.14
C SER A 185 15.69 2.02 -2.71
N PRO A 186 14.68 2.84 -3.10
CA PRO A 186 13.44 2.29 -3.61
C PRO A 186 13.74 1.59 -4.93
N VAL A 187 13.06 0.46 -5.14
CA VAL A 187 13.05 -0.23 -6.42
C VAL A 187 12.76 0.76 -7.55
N ARG A 188 13.57 0.70 -8.61
CA ARG A 188 13.40 1.59 -9.77
C ARG A 188 12.48 0.93 -10.78
N VAL A 189 11.79 1.77 -11.55
CA VAL A 189 10.99 1.28 -12.69
C VAL A 189 11.85 0.53 -13.71
N ALA A 190 13.11 0.94 -13.88
CA ALA A 190 14.06 0.28 -14.77
C ALA A 190 14.33 -1.18 -14.35
N ASP A 191 14.51 -1.43 -13.04
CA ASP A 191 14.78 -2.77 -12.52
C ASP A 191 13.59 -3.71 -12.80
N VAL A 192 12.37 -3.20 -12.61
CA VAL A 192 11.13 -3.94 -12.93
C VAL A 192 10.99 -4.16 -14.44
N LYS A 193 11.33 -3.16 -15.24
CA LYS A 193 11.28 -3.25 -16.71
C LYS A 193 12.19 -4.36 -17.23
N ASP A 194 13.43 -4.43 -16.77
CA ASP A 194 14.40 -5.42 -17.23
C ASP A 194 13.91 -6.85 -16.92
N ILE A 195 13.24 -7.04 -15.78
CA ILE A 195 12.65 -8.33 -15.39
C ILE A 195 11.50 -8.73 -16.30
N ILE A 196 10.54 -7.83 -16.55
CA ILE A 196 9.36 -8.18 -17.35
C ILE A 196 9.68 -8.33 -18.84
N GLU A 197 10.75 -7.69 -19.33
CA GLU A 197 11.23 -7.82 -20.71
C GLU A 197 11.99 -9.15 -20.97
N SER A 198 12.15 -9.99 -19.95
CA SER A 198 12.69 -11.34 -20.09
C SER A 198 11.89 -12.20 -21.11
N PRO A 199 12.57 -13.01 -21.94
CA PRO A 199 11.90 -13.87 -22.92
C PRO A 199 11.19 -15.09 -22.31
N SER A 200 11.35 -15.33 -21.01
CA SER A 200 10.70 -16.42 -20.28
C SER A 200 9.71 -15.87 -19.25
N LYS A 201 8.89 -16.77 -18.67
CA LYS A 201 8.03 -16.41 -17.56
C LYS A 201 8.89 -16.12 -16.33
N VAL A 202 8.70 -14.94 -15.74
CA VAL A 202 9.47 -14.51 -14.56
C VAL A 202 8.53 -14.08 -13.43
N LEU A 203 8.94 -14.39 -12.20
CA LEU A 203 8.36 -13.86 -10.97
C LEU A 203 9.33 -12.86 -10.35
N LEU A 204 8.80 -11.86 -9.66
CA LEU A 204 9.62 -10.91 -8.93
C LEU A 204 10.37 -11.65 -7.80
N SER A 205 11.65 -11.30 -7.60
CA SER A 205 12.41 -11.84 -6.48
C SER A 205 11.85 -11.33 -5.16
N LYS A 206 12.09 -12.08 -4.08
CA LYS A 206 11.70 -11.64 -2.73
C LYS A 206 12.34 -10.31 -2.35
N GLU A 207 13.61 -10.12 -2.70
CA GLU A 207 14.34 -8.87 -2.45
C GLU A 207 13.64 -7.67 -3.10
N LEU A 208 13.21 -7.81 -4.37
CA LEU A 208 12.52 -6.72 -5.07
C LEU A 208 11.11 -6.45 -4.49
N ILE A 209 10.44 -7.50 -4.02
CA ILE A 209 9.16 -7.39 -3.31
C ILE A 209 9.33 -6.61 -2.00
N ASP A 210 10.35 -6.94 -1.22
CA ASP A 210 10.66 -6.26 0.04
C ASP A 210 11.05 -4.78 -0.21
N ASP A 211 11.84 -4.51 -1.26
CA ASP A 211 12.19 -3.14 -1.69
C ASP A 211 10.96 -2.34 -2.16
N PHE A 212 10.01 -2.99 -2.85
CA PHE A 212 8.76 -2.37 -3.27
C PHE A 212 7.87 -2.02 -2.07
N GLU A 213 7.78 -2.90 -1.07
CA GLU A 213 7.01 -2.66 0.15
C GLU A 213 7.54 -1.45 0.93
N GLY A 214 8.88 -1.34 1.03
CA GLY A 214 9.57 -0.21 1.64
C GLY A 214 9.47 1.09 0.84
N ALA A 215 9.19 1.02 -0.47
CA ALA A 215 9.16 2.18 -1.34
C ALA A 215 8.03 3.18 -0.99
N PRO A 216 8.24 4.49 -1.20
CA PRO A 216 7.19 5.49 -1.04
C PRO A 216 5.99 5.26 -1.98
N ASP A 217 4.82 5.74 -1.56
CA ASP A 217 3.55 5.61 -2.32
C ASP A 217 3.68 6.05 -3.79
N LYS A 218 4.44 7.12 -4.04
CA LYS A 218 4.69 7.64 -5.38
C LYS A 218 5.41 6.63 -6.28
N ARG A 219 6.42 5.94 -5.74
CA ARG A 219 7.16 4.93 -6.51
C ARG A 219 6.32 3.67 -6.72
N GLN A 220 5.58 3.24 -5.70
CA GLN A 220 4.63 2.13 -5.85
C GLN A 220 3.60 2.42 -6.95
N LEU A 221 3.07 3.65 -6.98
CA LEU A 221 2.15 4.14 -8.00
C LEU A 221 2.78 4.12 -9.38
N GLU A 222 4.00 4.63 -9.54
CA GLU A 222 4.71 4.70 -10.81
C GLU A 222 4.94 3.30 -11.40
N ILE A 223 5.46 2.37 -10.60
CA ILE A 223 5.71 0.99 -11.01
C ILE A 223 4.41 0.29 -11.40
N ALA A 224 3.34 0.43 -10.60
CA ALA A 224 2.05 -0.18 -10.91
C ALA A 224 1.45 0.40 -12.21
N LYS A 225 1.53 1.71 -12.42
CA LYS A 225 1.08 2.37 -13.66
C LYS A 225 1.88 1.88 -14.87
N PHE A 226 3.19 1.73 -14.71
CA PHE A 226 4.07 1.18 -15.75
C PHE A 226 3.67 -0.25 -16.11
N LEU A 227 3.50 -1.14 -15.12
CA LEU A 227 3.08 -2.52 -15.34
C LEU A 227 1.72 -2.62 -16.04
N ILE A 228 0.72 -1.83 -15.60
CA ILE A 228 -0.60 -1.76 -16.25
C ILE A 228 -0.47 -1.31 -17.70
N SER A 229 0.35 -0.29 -17.97
CA SER A 229 0.57 0.22 -19.33
C SER A 229 1.19 -0.85 -20.22
N VAL A 230 2.22 -1.56 -19.74
CA VAL A 230 2.88 -2.64 -20.48
C VAL A 230 1.95 -3.81 -20.72
N ALA A 231 1.20 -4.25 -19.71
CA ALA A 231 0.25 -5.37 -19.83
C ALA A 231 -0.83 -5.11 -20.90
N ARG A 232 -1.24 -3.85 -21.03
CA ARG A 232 -2.29 -3.41 -21.97
C ARG A 232 -1.77 -3.10 -23.38
N ASP A 233 -0.46 -2.87 -23.55
CA ASP A 233 0.11 -2.51 -24.85
C ASP A 233 0.16 -3.71 -25.80
N GLN A 234 -0.74 -3.72 -26.78
CA GLN A 234 -0.84 -4.78 -27.80
C GLN A 234 0.37 -4.82 -28.74
N LYS A 235 1.25 -3.80 -28.74
CA LYS A 235 2.50 -3.81 -29.51
C LYS A 235 3.62 -4.55 -28.79
N LYS A 236 3.48 -4.81 -27.49
CA LYS A 236 4.48 -5.56 -26.71
C LYS A 236 4.29 -7.07 -26.94
N PRO A 237 5.36 -7.87 -26.91
CA PRO A 237 5.25 -9.33 -27.00
C PRO A 237 4.36 -9.91 -25.91
N ASP A 238 3.60 -10.97 -26.23
CA ASP A 238 2.66 -11.58 -25.28
C ASP A 238 3.32 -12.03 -23.98
N ILE A 239 4.55 -12.55 -24.05
CA ILE A 239 5.30 -12.95 -22.85
C ILE A 239 5.61 -11.76 -21.92
N VAL A 240 5.94 -10.60 -22.47
CA VAL A 240 6.24 -9.38 -21.70
C VAL A 240 4.97 -8.87 -21.03
N ARG A 241 3.84 -8.91 -21.73
CA ARG A 241 2.53 -8.55 -21.18
C ARG A 241 2.13 -9.50 -20.06
N GLN A 242 2.33 -10.81 -20.25
CA GLN A 242 2.08 -11.82 -19.23
C GLN A 242 2.95 -11.58 -17.99
N ASN A 243 4.25 -11.34 -18.17
CA ASN A 243 5.16 -11.03 -17.07
C ASN A 243 4.71 -9.79 -16.30
N ALA A 244 4.21 -8.76 -16.98
CA ALA A 244 3.66 -7.58 -16.32
C ALA A 244 2.41 -7.90 -15.46
N VAL A 245 1.54 -8.79 -15.92
CA VAL A 245 0.37 -9.26 -15.15
C VAL A 245 0.80 -10.08 -13.92
N GLU A 246 1.78 -10.98 -14.06
CA GLU A 246 2.29 -11.75 -12.93
C GLU A 246 3.04 -10.86 -11.91
N ALA A 247 3.75 -9.85 -12.38
CA ALA A 247 4.37 -8.84 -11.51
C ALA A 247 3.30 -8.07 -10.70
N LEU A 248 2.20 -7.64 -11.34
CA LEU A 248 1.06 -7.03 -10.65
C LEU A 248 0.48 -7.95 -9.58
N ARG A 249 0.28 -9.24 -9.89
CA ARG A 249 -0.20 -10.23 -8.91
C ARG A 249 0.73 -10.36 -7.72
N SER A 250 2.04 -10.31 -7.95
CA SER A 250 3.06 -10.45 -6.91
C SER A 250 3.06 -9.27 -5.93
N ILE A 251 2.79 -8.06 -6.42
CA ILE A 251 2.80 -6.84 -5.58
C ILE A 251 1.41 -6.43 -5.05
N ARG A 252 0.30 -7.05 -5.49
CA ARG A 252 -1.04 -6.56 -5.19
C ARG A 252 -1.33 -6.40 -3.68
N GLN A 253 -0.85 -7.33 -2.85
CA GLN A 253 -1.10 -7.34 -1.40
C GLN A 253 -0.26 -6.32 -0.62
N ILE A 254 0.87 -5.89 -1.18
CA ILE A 254 1.81 -4.95 -0.55
C ILE A 254 1.59 -3.49 -1.01
N VAL A 255 0.83 -3.28 -2.10
CA VAL A 255 0.45 -1.94 -2.55
C VAL A 255 -0.38 -1.25 -1.46
N ARG A 256 0.11 -0.10 -0.99
CA ARG A 256 -0.54 0.69 0.05
C ARG A 256 -1.93 1.18 -0.41
N LYS A 257 -2.88 1.26 0.53
CA LYS A 257 -4.28 1.65 0.24
C LYS A 257 -4.41 3.00 -0.49
N SER A 258 -3.59 3.97 -0.11
CA SER A 258 -3.50 5.31 -0.73
C SER A 258 -3.06 5.24 -2.19
N ALA A 259 -2.03 4.44 -2.49
CA ALA A 259 -1.56 4.20 -3.85
C ALA A 259 -2.61 3.42 -4.66
N ARG A 260 -3.22 2.38 -4.07
CA ARG A 260 -4.24 1.54 -4.72
C ARG A 260 -5.42 2.35 -5.27
N ALA A 261 -5.92 3.31 -4.50
CA ALA A 261 -7.00 4.19 -4.96
C ALA A 261 -6.61 5.01 -6.20
N GLN A 262 -5.38 5.55 -6.22
CA GLN A 262 -4.86 6.32 -7.35
C GLN A 262 -4.59 5.44 -8.59
N ILE A 263 -4.14 4.20 -8.39
CA ILE A 263 -3.98 3.22 -9.47
C ILE A 263 -5.35 2.87 -10.07
N GLY A 264 -6.37 2.67 -9.23
CA GLY A 264 -7.74 2.42 -9.68
C GLY A 264 -8.32 3.56 -10.52
N GLN A 265 -8.10 4.81 -10.10
CA GLN A 265 -8.48 5.98 -10.88
C GLN A 265 -7.76 6.02 -12.23
N TYR A 266 -6.45 5.79 -12.24
CA TYR A 266 -5.66 5.72 -13.46
C TYR A 266 -6.16 4.65 -14.43
N MET A 267 -6.53 3.46 -13.93
CA MET A 267 -7.12 2.40 -14.76
C MET A 267 -8.45 2.85 -15.36
N GLN A 268 -9.32 3.52 -14.60
CA GLN A 268 -10.57 4.08 -15.15
C GLN A 268 -10.32 5.10 -16.27
N GLU A 269 -9.35 6.00 -16.08
CA GLU A 269 -8.98 7.02 -17.07
C GLU A 269 -8.43 6.37 -18.36
N LEU A 270 -7.59 5.34 -18.22
CA LEU A 270 -7.06 4.57 -19.34
C LEU A 270 -8.16 3.91 -20.17
N LEU A 271 -9.22 3.43 -19.52
CA LEU A 271 -10.31 2.72 -20.18
C LEU A 271 -11.26 3.66 -20.96
N LYS A 272 -11.25 4.98 -20.67
CA LYS A 272 -12.05 6.01 -21.35
C LYS A 272 -13.54 5.66 -21.54
N GLY A 273 -14.10 4.83 -20.65
CA GLY A 273 -15.49 4.38 -20.73
C GLY A 273 -15.82 3.29 -21.76
N ALA A 274 -14.83 2.70 -22.46
CA ALA A 274 -15.06 1.59 -23.40
C ALA A 274 -15.66 0.35 -22.70
N PRO A 275 -16.28 -0.62 -23.39
CA PRO A 275 -16.59 -1.92 -22.78
C PRO A 275 -15.32 -2.57 -22.20
N LEU A 276 -15.46 -3.32 -21.11
CA LEU A 276 -14.34 -4.07 -20.54
C LEU A 276 -14.14 -5.34 -21.34
N ASP A 277 -12.91 -5.61 -21.78
CA ASP A 277 -12.56 -6.89 -22.38
C ASP A 277 -11.90 -7.84 -21.35
N LEU A 278 -11.57 -9.05 -21.82
CA LEU A 278 -10.92 -10.05 -20.97
C LEU A 278 -9.55 -9.56 -20.47
N ALA A 279 -8.75 -8.89 -21.30
CA ALA A 279 -7.43 -8.42 -20.92
C ALA A 279 -7.50 -7.33 -19.85
N ASP A 280 -8.40 -6.36 -20.01
CA ASP A 280 -8.65 -5.31 -19.04
C ASP A 280 -9.07 -5.89 -17.68
N MET A 281 -9.95 -6.89 -17.67
CA MET A 281 -10.39 -7.56 -16.46
C MET A 281 -9.30 -8.41 -15.79
N LYS A 282 -8.46 -9.10 -16.57
CA LYS A 282 -7.29 -9.84 -16.04
C LYS A 282 -6.30 -8.89 -15.37
N ILE A 283 -6.03 -7.75 -15.98
CA ILE A 283 -5.15 -6.71 -15.41
C ILE A 283 -5.77 -6.15 -14.12
N ALA A 284 -7.06 -5.83 -14.12
CA ALA A 284 -7.75 -5.32 -12.94
C ALA A 284 -7.77 -6.32 -11.79
N ALA A 285 -8.04 -7.60 -12.05
CA ALA A 285 -8.01 -8.66 -11.04
C ALA A 285 -6.59 -8.91 -10.51
N ALA A 286 -5.59 -8.93 -11.39
CA ALA A 286 -4.19 -9.08 -11.01
C ALA A 286 -3.71 -7.98 -10.06
N ALA A 287 -4.17 -6.74 -10.27
CA ALA A 287 -3.81 -5.59 -9.44
C ALA A 287 -4.79 -5.33 -8.27
N GLU A 288 -5.80 -6.18 -8.06
CA GLU A 288 -6.86 -6.00 -7.03
C GLU A 288 -7.64 -4.67 -7.20
N LEU A 289 -7.88 -4.28 -8.44
CA LEU A 289 -8.52 -3.00 -8.81
C LEU A 289 -9.97 -3.12 -9.24
N THR A 290 -10.55 -4.33 -9.31
CA THR A 290 -11.88 -4.51 -9.89
C THR A 290 -12.98 -3.72 -9.16
N ALA A 291 -12.85 -3.56 -7.84
CA ALA A 291 -13.77 -2.73 -7.03
C ALA A 291 -13.72 -1.24 -7.41
N TYR A 292 -12.60 -0.76 -7.97
CA TYR A 292 -12.44 0.62 -8.42
C TYR A 292 -12.97 0.84 -9.83
N LEU A 293 -13.37 -0.19 -10.57
CA LEU A 293 -14.01 -0.02 -11.86
C LEU A 293 -15.48 0.35 -11.71
N LYS A 294 -16.07 0.95 -12.76
CA LYS A 294 -17.51 1.24 -12.78
C LYS A 294 -18.28 -0.09 -12.73
N GLN A 295 -18.99 -0.34 -11.64
CA GLN A 295 -19.63 -1.64 -11.38
C GLN A 295 -20.67 -2.05 -12.44
N SER A 296 -21.33 -1.09 -13.09
CA SER A 296 -22.21 -1.38 -14.23
C SER A 296 -21.48 -2.01 -15.43
N ARG A 297 -20.21 -1.64 -15.65
CA ARG A 297 -19.37 -2.21 -16.72
C ARG A 297 -18.82 -3.58 -16.32
N VAL A 298 -18.46 -3.76 -15.05
CA VAL A 298 -18.05 -5.07 -14.50
C VAL A 298 -19.20 -6.06 -14.63
N LYS A 299 -20.42 -5.65 -14.29
CA LYS A 299 -21.63 -6.47 -14.49
C LYS A 299 -21.84 -6.86 -15.95
N ALA A 300 -21.81 -5.89 -16.87
CA ALA A 300 -21.96 -6.18 -18.30
C ALA A 300 -20.90 -7.18 -18.82
N PHE A 301 -19.65 -7.04 -18.38
CA PHE A 301 -18.60 -8.00 -18.71
C PHE A 301 -18.92 -9.42 -18.22
N PHE A 302 -19.40 -9.57 -16.98
CA PHE A 302 -19.76 -10.88 -16.44
C PHE A 302 -21.04 -11.45 -17.07
N GLU A 303 -21.97 -10.62 -17.53
CA GLU A 303 -23.13 -11.04 -18.35
C GLU A 303 -22.67 -11.63 -19.70
N ASP A 304 -21.74 -10.94 -20.37
CA ASP A 304 -21.15 -11.43 -21.63
C ASP A 304 -20.33 -12.71 -21.41
N LEU A 305 -19.58 -12.79 -20.29
CA LEU A 305 -18.83 -13.98 -19.93
C LEU A 305 -19.75 -15.16 -19.60
N HIS A 306 -20.83 -14.93 -18.86
CA HIS A 306 -21.82 -15.96 -18.55
C HIS A 306 -22.47 -16.51 -19.83
N THR A 307 -22.73 -15.66 -20.81
CA THR A 307 -23.23 -16.10 -22.12
C THR A 307 -22.30 -17.14 -22.77
N LYS A 308 -20.98 -16.99 -22.62
CA LYS A 308 -20.00 -18.00 -23.07
C LYS A 308 -20.08 -19.29 -22.26
N PHE A 309 -20.29 -19.21 -20.95
CA PHE A 309 -20.53 -20.39 -20.11
C PHE A 309 -21.76 -21.18 -20.59
N VAL A 310 -22.86 -20.48 -20.87
CA VAL A 310 -24.09 -21.09 -21.39
C VAL A 310 -23.85 -21.77 -22.74
N GLN A 311 -23.11 -21.12 -23.65
CA GLN A 311 -22.76 -21.66 -24.98
C GLN A 311 -21.94 -22.95 -24.89
N VAL A 312 -20.92 -22.99 -24.03
CA VAL A 312 -20.10 -24.19 -23.83
C VAL A 312 -20.92 -25.31 -23.17
N GLY A 313 -21.79 -24.95 -22.23
CA GLY A 313 -22.64 -25.87 -21.50
C GLY A 313 -21.90 -26.64 -20.39
N SER A 314 -22.65 -27.09 -19.39
CA SER A 314 -22.11 -27.75 -18.19
C SER A 314 -21.97 -29.28 -18.33
N ARG A 315 -22.29 -29.85 -19.49
CA ARG A 315 -22.29 -31.30 -19.69
C ARG A 315 -20.88 -31.85 -19.87
N TRP A 316 -20.70 -33.13 -19.55
CA TRP A 316 -19.43 -33.85 -19.73
C TRP A 316 -18.94 -33.83 -21.20
N THR A 317 -19.85 -33.77 -22.16
CA THR A 317 -19.53 -33.74 -23.60
C THR A 317 -18.72 -32.53 -24.02
N SER A 318 -18.74 -31.44 -23.24
CA SER A 318 -18.01 -30.19 -23.51
C SER A 318 -16.72 -30.05 -22.66
N ASN A 319 -16.22 -31.16 -22.10
CA ASN A 319 -15.09 -31.17 -21.17
C ASN A 319 -13.78 -30.61 -21.76
N ASP A 320 -13.59 -30.68 -23.08
CA ASP A 320 -12.45 -30.10 -23.79
C ASP A 320 -12.42 -28.56 -23.70
N GLN A 321 -13.58 -27.92 -23.65
CA GLN A 321 -13.72 -26.47 -23.60
C GLN A 321 -13.75 -25.90 -22.16
N HIS A 322 -14.08 -26.73 -21.16
CA HIS A 322 -14.19 -26.29 -19.77
C HIS A 322 -12.88 -25.71 -19.21
N ARG A 323 -11.72 -26.22 -19.65
CA ARG A 323 -10.41 -25.78 -19.11
C ARG A 323 -10.19 -24.29 -19.29
N LYS A 324 -10.19 -23.85 -20.56
CA LYS A 324 -9.91 -22.47 -20.92
C LYS A 324 -10.95 -21.52 -20.33
N LEU A 325 -12.21 -21.92 -20.36
CA LEU A 325 -13.31 -21.13 -19.82
C LEU A 325 -13.15 -20.87 -18.32
N LEU A 326 -12.80 -21.90 -17.54
CA LEU A 326 -12.59 -21.77 -16.10
C LEU A 326 -11.27 -21.08 -15.77
N ASP A 327 -10.21 -21.28 -16.55
CA ASP A 327 -8.93 -20.57 -16.41
C ASP A 327 -9.15 -19.05 -16.66
N ASP A 328 -9.89 -18.68 -17.72
CA ASP A 328 -10.23 -17.28 -18.01
C ASP A 328 -11.13 -16.66 -16.93
N PHE A 329 -12.05 -17.42 -16.36
CA PHE A 329 -12.91 -16.98 -15.25
C PHE A 329 -12.11 -16.76 -13.95
N ASP A 330 -11.16 -17.64 -13.65
CA ASP A 330 -10.30 -17.49 -12.48
C ASP A 330 -9.34 -16.31 -12.63
N ASP A 331 -8.77 -16.14 -13.82
CA ASP A 331 -7.86 -15.04 -14.15
C ASP A 331 -8.49 -13.64 -13.97
N VAL A 332 -9.82 -13.52 -14.05
CA VAL A 332 -10.56 -12.26 -13.81
C VAL A 332 -11.10 -12.12 -12.39
N GLY A 333 -10.65 -12.98 -11.46
CA GLY A 333 -10.97 -12.92 -10.03
C GLY A 333 -12.07 -13.87 -9.57
N GLY A 334 -12.62 -14.69 -10.46
CA GLY A 334 -13.57 -15.74 -10.11
C GLY A 334 -14.82 -15.23 -9.37
N LEU A 335 -15.42 -16.11 -8.55
CA LEU A 335 -16.69 -15.86 -7.87
C LEU A 335 -16.65 -14.69 -6.87
N GLU A 336 -15.46 -14.33 -6.37
CA GLU A 336 -15.27 -13.23 -5.42
C GLU A 336 -15.60 -11.87 -6.03
N VAL A 337 -15.40 -11.74 -7.34
CA VAL A 337 -15.51 -10.48 -8.08
C VAL A 337 -16.82 -10.39 -8.87
N VAL A 338 -17.49 -11.52 -9.14
CA VAL A 338 -18.77 -11.54 -9.86
C VAL A 338 -19.83 -10.76 -9.07
N PRO A 339 -20.56 -9.80 -9.68
CA PRO A 339 -21.67 -9.10 -9.03
C PRO A 339 -22.76 -10.05 -8.55
N ALA A 340 -23.33 -9.77 -7.37
CA ALA A 340 -24.28 -10.66 -6.71
C ALA A 340 -25.52 -10.98 -7.58
N GLU A 341 -25.92 -10.06 -8.45
CA GLU A 341 -27.07 -10.19 -9.33
C GLU A 341 -26.94 -11.32 -10.36
N ILE A 342 -25.72 -11.64 -10.80
CA ILE A 342 -25.44 -12.69 -11.80
C ILE A 342 -24.65 -13.87 -11.23
N ARG A 343 -24.09 -13.74 -10.02
CA ARG A 343 -23.27 -14.78 -9.38
C ARG A 343 -24.00 -16.12 -9.28
N SER A 344 -25.28 -16.09 -8.93
CA SER A 344 -26.12 -17.30 -8.85
C SER A 344 -26.16 -18.10 -10.17
N GLU A 345 -26.05 -17.45 -11.32
CA GLU A 345 -26.05 -18.12 -12.63
C GLU A 345 -24.75 -18.88 -12.87
N PHE A 346 -23.60 -18.28 -12.54
CA PHE A 346 -22.30 -18.95 -12.58
C PHE A 346 -22.25 -20.12 -11.60
N VAL A 347 -22.71 -19.91 -10.36
CA VAL A 347 -22.76 -20.97 -9.34
C VAL A 347 -23.63 -22.14 -9.82
N LEU A 348 -24.80 -21.87 -10.40
CA LEU A 348 -25.64 -22.91 -10.98
C LEU A 348 -24.94 -23.68 -12.11
N TRP A 349 -24.26 -22.98 -13.02
CA TRP A 349 -23.51 -23.64 -14.09
C TRP A 349 -22.41 -24.55 -13.52
N MET A 350 -21.66 -24.06 -12.53
CA MET A 350 -20.59 -24.80 -11.87
C MET A 350 -21.13 -26.00 -11.09
N VAL A 351 -22.25 -25.86 -10.38
CA VAL A 351 -22.92 -26.97 -9.70
C VAL A 351 -23.29 -28.06 -10.70
N ARG A 352 -23.98 -27.70 -11.80
CA ARG A 352 -24.36 -28.66 -12.85
C ARG A 352 -23.15 -29.37 -13.44
N CYS A 353 -22.07 -28.62 -13.70
CA CYS A 353 -20.82 -29.16 -14.26
C CYS A 353 -20.13 -30.10 -13.28
N PHE A 354 -20.11 -29.73 -12.00
CA PHE A 354 -19.43 -30.49 -10.95
C PHE A 354 -20.19 -31.77 -10.59
N ILE A 355 -21.49 -31.70 -10.32
CA ILE A 355 -22.27 -32.88 -9.90
C ILE A 355 -22.34 -33.94 -11.01
N GLY A 356 -22.27 -33.49 -12.27
CA GLY A 356 -22.22 -34.36 -13.43
C GLY A 356 -23.57 -34.99 -13.79
N GLU A 357 -23.51 -36.04 -14.60
CA GLU A 357 -24.68 -36.75 -15.13
C GLU A 357 -24.67 -38.22 -14.67
N PRO A 358 -25.84 -38.87 -14.54
CA PRO A 358 -25.93 -40.29 -14.18
C PRO A 358 -25.09 -41.15 -15.13
N GLY A 359 -24.37 -42.13 -14.58
CA GLY A 359 -23.59 -43.06 -15.39
C GLY A 359 -24.40 -44.24 -15.94
N GLY A 360 -23.73 -45.33 -16.33
CA GLY A 360 -24.40 -46.57 -16.67
C GLY A 360 -24.88 -46.72 -18.13
N TYR A 361 -24.42 -45.86 -19.04
CA TYR A 361 -24.75 -45.95 -20.47
C TYR A 361 -23.52 -45.84 -21.39
N GLY A 362 -23.67 -46.34 -22.62
CA GLY A 362 -22.64 -46.30 -23.66
C GLY A 362 -21.31 -46.96 -23.27
N MET A 363 -20.20 -46.39 -23.74
CA MET A 363 -18.82 -46.85 -23.47
C MET A 363 -18.39 -46.71 -22.00
N GLY A 364 -19.23 -46.13 -21.13
CA GLY A 364 -18.97 -45.90 -19.72
C GLY A 364 -19.92 -46.64 -18.78
N TYR A 365 -20.43 -47.80 -19.17
CA TYR A 365 -21.40 -48.59 -18.37
C TYR A 365 -20.98 -48.82 -16.91
N ASN A 366 -19.68 -48.99 -16.64
CA ASN A 366 -19.16 -49.19 -15.28
C ASN A 366 -19.01 -47.88 -14.47
N ARG A 367 -19.18 -46.71 -15.09
CA ARG A 367 -19.11 -45.42 -14.40
C ARG A 367 -20.44 -45.16 -13.72
N LYS A 368 -20.35 -44.75 -12.45
CA LYS A 368 -21.52 -44.34 -11.64
C LYS A 368 -21.98 -42.92 -11.97
N VAL A 369 -21.06 -42.03 -12.34
CA VAL A 369 -21.32 -40.63 -12.69
C VAL A 369 -20.34 -40.19 -13.79
N PHE A 370 -20.82 -39.46 -14.79
CA PHE A 370 -19.99 -38.77 -15.77
C PHE A 370 -19.76 -37.32 -15.31
N TYR A 371 -18.50 -36.92 -15.11
CA TYR A 371 -18.14 -35.55 -14.72
C TYR A 371 -16.75 -35.19 -15.25
N GLY A 372 -16.51 -33.89 -15.51
CA GLY A 372 -15.25 -33.37 -16.04
C GLY A 372 -14.11 -33.45 -15.04
N ASN A 373 -13.08 -34.27 -15.29
CA ASN A 373 -11.86 -34.28 -14.47
C ASN A 373 -11.04 -32.99 -14.58
N VAL A 374 -11.30 -32.20 -15.63
CA VAL A 374 -10.68 -30.89 -15.87
C VAL A 374 -11.39 -29.79 -15.07
N ALA A 375 -12.72 -29.80 -15.10
CA ALA A 375 -13.56 -28.78 -14.48
C ALA A 375 -13.70 -28.98 -12.97
N ALA A 376 -13.89 -30.23 -12.52
CA ALA A 376 -14.13 -30.53 -11.11
C ALA A 376 -13.10 -29.95 -10.13
N PRO A 377 -11.77 -30.09 -10.32
CA PRO A 377 -10.80 -29.50 -9.39
C PRO A 377 -10.86 -27.97 -9.34
N ARG A 378 -11.05 -27.30 -10.49
CA ARG A 378 -11.17 -25.83 -10.58
C ARG A 378 -12.42 -25.32 -9.89
N ILE A 379 -13.54 -26.03 -10.05
CA ILE A 379 -14.80 -25.65 -9.39
C ILE A 379 -14.66 -25.81 -7.87
N LYS A 380 -14.00 -26.87 -7.38
CA LYS A 380 -13.71 -27.01 -5.94
C LYS A 380 -12.88 -25.85 -5.43
N GLU A 381 -11.83 -25.47 -6.15
CA GLU A 381 -10.97 -24.35 -5.77
C GLU A 381 -11.75 -23.04 -5.74
N ALA A 382 -12.56 -22.75 -6.78
CA ALA A 382 -13.39 -21.56 -6.84
C ALA A 382 -14.42 -21.51 -5.70
N PHE A 383 -15.04 -22.64 -5.35
CA PHE A 383 -15.99 -22.72 -4.25
C PHE A 383 -15.31 -22.55 -2.89
N SER A 384 -14.17 -23.21 -2.68
CA SER A 384 -13.37 -23.08 -1.46
C SER A 384 -12.89 -21.65 -1.24
N ARG A 385 -12.45 -20.98 -2.30
CA ARG A 385 -11.98 -19.59 -2.24
C ARG A 385 -13.11 -18.61 -1.94
N ALA A 386 -14.27 -18.80 -2.57
CA ALA A 386 -15.43 -17.95 -2.34
C ALA A 386 -16.11 -18.22 -0.98
N GLY A 387 -16.11 -19.47 -0.53
CA GLY A 387 -16.63 -19.90 0.77
C GLY A 387 -18.03 -19.35 1.08
N VAL A 388 -18.13 -18.64 2.20
CA VAL A 388 -19.39 -18.08 2.73
C VAL A 388 -20.07 -17.12 1.74
N LEU A 389 -19.30 -16.46 0.86
CA LEU A 389 -19.81 -15.47 -0.10
C LEU A 389 -20.91 -16.03 -1.02
N ILE A 390 -20.86 -17.33 -1.32
CA ILE A 390 -21.74 -17.99 -2.30
C ILE A 390 -22.76 -18.94 -1.68
N VAL A 391 -22.90 -18.97 -0.35
CA VAL A 391 -23.82 -19.90 0.33
C VAL A 391 -25.26 -19.76 -0.18
N LYS A 392 -25.76 -18.52 -0.26
CA LYS A 392 -27.12 -18.25 -0.77
C LYS A 392 -27.28 -18.64 -2.23
N ASP A 393 -26.24 -18.37 -3.04
CA ASP A 393 -26.21 -18.74 -4.46
C ASP A 393 -26.24 -20.27 -4.63
N LEU A 394 -25.50 -21.00 -3.79
CA LEU A 394 -25.47 -22.45 -3.78
C LEU A 394 -26.81 -23.05 -3.33
N GLU A 395 -27.43 -22.50 -2.29
CA GLU A 395 -28.77 -22.91 -1.85
C GLU A 395 -29.82 -22.69 -2.94
N GLN A 396 -29.71 -21.58 -3.68
CA GLN A 396 -30.57 -21.32 -4.83
C GLN A 396 -30.30 -22.32 -5.96
N ALA A 397 -29.03 -22.59 -6.29
CA ALA A 397 -28.65 -23.57 -7.29
C ALA A 397 -29.13 -24.98 -6.92
N ALA A 398 -29.08 -25.35 -5.64
CA ALA A 398 -29.62 -26.62 -5.12
C ALA A 398 -31.13 -26.76 -5.34
N LYS A 399 -31.86 -25.64 -5.44
CA LYS A 399 -33.31 -25.65 -5.67
C LYS A 399 -33.68 -25.82 -7.14
N ASP A 400 -32.73 -25.70 -8.06
CA ASP A 400 -32.93 -25.85 -9.50
C ASP A 400 -33.53 -27.21 -9.86
N LYS A 401 -34.46 -27.22 -10.82
CA LYS A 401 -35.21 -28.42 -11.21
C LYS A 401 -34.28 -29.55 -11.68
N PHE A 402 -33.24 -29.20 -12.43
CA PHE A 402 -32.27 -30.19 -12.93
C PHE A 402 -31.42 -30.74 -11.78
N VAL A 403 -30.91 -29.87 -10.91
CA VAL A 403 -30.08 -30.29 -9.76
C VAL A 403 -30.87 -31.19 -8.81
N LYS A 404 -32.12 -30.82 -8.48
CA LYS A 404 -33.02 -31.67 -7.67
C LYS A 404 -33.26 -33.05 -8.29
N ALA A 405 -33.50 -33.10 -9.59
CA ALA A 405 -33.72 -34.37 -10.28
C ALA A 405 -32.44 -35.23 -10.29
N ALA A 406 -31.28 -34.63 -10.59
CA ALA A 406 -30.01 -35.34 -10.66
C ALA A 406 -29.56 -35.87 -9.28
N THR A 407 -29.81 -35.13 -8.21
CA THR A 407 -29.45 -35.51 -6.83
C THR A 407 -30.35 -36.59 -6.21
N THR A 408 -31.34 -37.11 -6.95
CA THR A 408 -32.01 -38.36 -6.56
C THR A 408 -31.08 -39.57 -6.67
N ASP A 409 -30.05 -39.50 -7.53
CA ASP A 409 -28.98 -40.50 -7.59
C ASP A 409 -28.00 -40.30 -6.41
N LYS A 410 -27.75 -41.39 -5.67
CA LYS A 410 -26.91 -41.35 -4.45
C LYS A 410 -25.47 -40.90 -4.71
N HIS A 411 -24.92 -41.18 -5.88
CA HIS A 411 -23.54 -40.82 -6.23
C HIS A 411 -23.44 -39.35 -6.62
N ILE A 412 -24.46 -38.82 -7.31
CA ILE A 412 -24.57 -37.39 -7.62
C ILE A 412 -24.86 -36.59 -6.34
N ALA A 413 -25.78 -37.07 -5.49
CA ALA A 413 -26.08 -36.46 -4.19
C ALA A 413 -24.81 -36.28 -3.34
N ARG A 414 -23.96 -37.31 -3.26
CA ARG A 414 -22.68 -37.22 -2.56
C ARG A 414 -21.76 -36.13 -3.11
N ARG A 415 -21.78 -35.87 -4.42
CA ARG A 415 -21.01 -34.77 -5.02
C ARG A 415 -21.60 -33.41 -4.66
N MET A 416 -22.91 -33.29 -4.55
CA MET A 416 -23.55 -32.06 -4.08
C MET A 416 -23.16 -31.75 -2.63
N GLU A 417 -23.12 -32.76 -1.75
CA GLU A 417 -22.65 -32.59 -0.37
C GLU A 417 -21.21 -32.07 -0.31
N ILE A 418 -20.30 -32.57 -1.17
CA ILE A 418 -18.93 -32.02 -1.26
C ILE A 418 -18.93 -30.51 -1.53
N LEU A 419 -19.81 -30.01 -2.40
CA LEU A 419 -19.88 -28.56 -2.68
C LEU A 419 -20.44 -27.78 -1.50
N LYS A 420 -21.38 -28.36 -0.75
CA LYS A 420 -21.91 -27.74 0.46
C LYS A 420 -20.83 -27.69 1.53
N ASP A 421 -20.11 -28.77 1.77
CA ASP A 421 -19.03 -28.83 2.76
C ASP A 421 -17.99 -27.73 2.49
N LEU A 422 -17.62 -27.52 1.22
CA LEU A 422 -16.66 -26.47 0.81
C LEU A 422 -17.09 -25.03 1.12
N VAL A 423 -18.39 -24.77 1.30
CA VAL A 423 -18.91 -23.44 1.63
C VAL A 423 -19.46 -23.33 3.06
N SER A 424 -19.54 -24.46 3.78
CA SER A 424 -20.20 -24.56 5.09
C SER A 424 -19.23 -24.45 6.29
N GLU A 425 -17.94 -24.24 6.05
CA GLU A 425 -16.91 -24.17 7.10
C GLU A 425 -16.27 -22.79 7.22
N ASP A 426 -16.10 -22.32 8.47
CA ASP A 426 -15.02 -21.41 8.88
C ASP A 426 -13.66 -22.09 8.60
N THR A 427 -13.28 -22.23 7.34
CA THR A 427 -11.88 -22.46 6.99
C THR A 427 -11.11 -21.18 7.30
N ASN A 428 -10.70 -21.07 8.56
CA ASN A 428 -9.62 -20.21 9.02
C ASN A 428 -8.40 -20.40 8.11
N SER A 429 -8.04 -19.35 7.38
CA SER A 429 -6.68 -19.00 6.95
C SER A 429 -6.68 -17.55 6.51
#